data_AF-A0AAJ2WN37-F1
#
_entry.id   AF-A0AAJ2WN37-F1
#
_cell.length_a   1.000
_cell.length_b   1.000
_cell.length_c   1.000
_cell.angle_alpha   90.00
_cell.angle_beta   90.00
_cell.angle_gamma   90.00
#
_symmetry.space_group_name_H-M   'P 1'
#
loop_
_entity.id
_entity.type
_entity.pdbx_description
1 polymer ?
#
loop_
_entity_poly.entity_id
_entity_poly.type
_entity_poly.pdbx_seq_one_letter_code
_entity_poly.pdbx_strand_id
1 'polypeptide(L)'
;MTTAAAPSHPTVASLLRRADLSLRDLATADTRRLSREVRWVHSSDLADPTPFLSEGLVLLTTGRQFEAVGVDAYGKYVARLADRGVVGVGFGTEVVREGVPSPLIAACRAASMPLFEVPYRTPFIAVARANAEEVAASSYARRTWALSAQRAIALAALRPDGLGATVSELARQLGAWVGLFDAAGELSRQHPAAGLSAETAGALRTEVGAVLRRGARAGSSLRIGDTPFTLQTLGRGGHLRGVIAIGAGDLDREGRGVVTAVIAMAGLALEQHGDLARARGALRAGVVQSLQGEDSAAARRIARDVWGPMPEPPLAVGLTDAGAAWSDAVAEYLEVRADERRGTLFFGRSEDGLVIVAPASRTEVMNDIADRFGCRIGVASPATYSTFARTMDQARVARDRGDGGVTRFADVARTGILTALDTADARALAAAALHPLVEYDRAHGAALHQTVRAWLDADCSHEATARALGVHRHTVRARLAAAEKALARDLTSFAVRAELWAAFKALDPDA
;
A
#
# COMPACT_ATOMS: atom_id res chain seq x y z
N MET A 1 -15.14 28.28 -12.18
CA MET A 1 -15.18 27.84 -10.76
C MET A 1 -16.63 27.81 -10.33
N THR A 2 -17.25 26.64 -10.41
CA THR A 2 -18.59 26.40 -9.88
C THR A 2 -18.37 25.29 -8.87
N THR A 3 -18.22 25.66 -7.60
CA THR A 3 -18.31 24.72 -6.49
C THR A 3 -19.54 23.85 -6.72
N ALA A 4 -19.42 22.53 -6.63
CA ALA A 4 -20.57 21.64 -6.61
C ALA A 4 -21.46 22.09 -5.44
N ALA A 5 -22.45 22.91 -5.74
CA ALA A 5 -23.35 23.47 -4.74
C ALA A 5 -23.97 22.29 -4.01
N ALA A 6 -23.91 22.32 -2.68
CA ALA A 6 -24.66 21.39 -1.86
C ALA A 6 -26.10 21.32 -2.40
N PRO A 7 -26.72 20.12 -2.47
CA PRO A 7 -28.08 19.98 -2.96
C PRO A 7 -28.96 21.04 -2.30
N SER A 8 -29.56 21.91 -3.11
CA SER A 8 -30.50 22.91 -2.63
C SER A 8 -31.80 22.20 -2.28
N HIS A 9 -31.85 21.64 -1.08
CA HIS A 9 -33.08 21.06 -0.54
C HIS A 9 -34.17 22.16 -0.52
N PRO A 10 -35.45 21.82 -0.79
CA PRO A 10 -36.54 22.78 -0.66
C PRO A 10 -36.55 23.36 0.75
N THR A 11 -36.81 24.66 0.88
CA THR A 11 -36.81 25.38 2.17
C THR A 11 -38.10 26.18 2.32
N VAL A 12 -38.39 26.63 3.54
CA VAL A 12 -39.51 27.57 3.76
C VAL A 12 -39.29 28.84 2.92
N ALA A 13 -38.05 29.32 2.84
CA ALA A 13 -37.68 30.44 1.98
C ALA A 13 -37.94 30.18 0.49
N SER A 14 -37.70 28.96 -0.02
CA SER A 14 -37.97 28.66 -1.44
C SER A 14 -39.47 28.63 -1.74
N LEU A 15 -40.30 28.16 -0.81
CA LEU A 15 -41.76 28.25 -0.95
C LEU A 15 -42.25 29.70 -0.96
N LEU A 16 -41.73 30.54 -0.06
CA LEU A 16 -42.10 31.96 0.01
C LEU A 16 -41.68 32.78 -1.22
N ARG A 17 -40.60 32.37 -1.91
CA ARG A 17 -40.14 33.02 -3.16
C ARG A 17 -41.03 32.70 -4.37
N ARG A 18 -41.94 31.72 -4.29
CA ARG A 18 -42.85 31.39 -5.39
C ARG A 18 -43.95 32.43 -5.52
N ALA A 19 -43.76 33.35 -6.46
CA ALA A 19 -44.71 34.43 -6.75
C ALA A 19 -46.11 33.91 -7.11
N ASP A 20 -46.20 32.75 -7.75
CA ASP A 20 -47.46 32.11 -8.14
C ASP A 20 -48.31 31.67 -6.93
N LEU A 21 -47.69 31.38 -5.78
CA LEU A 21 -48.40 31.00 -4.55
C LEU A 21 -48.88 32.20 -3.73
N SER A 22 -48.36 33.41 -4.00
CA SER A 22 -48.74 34.64 -3.28
C SER A 22 -48.62 34.55 -1.75
N LEU A 23 -47.66 33.77 -1.24
CA LEU A 23 -47.47 33.60 0.20
C LEU A 23 -46.87 34.86 0.81
N ARG A 24 -47.30 35.22 2.02
CA ARG A 24 -46.78 36.40 2.74
C ARG A 24 -46.13 35.99 4.05
N ASP A 25 -44.83 36.19 4.16
CA ASP A 25 -44.09 35.99 5.41
C ASP A 25 -44.54 37.01 6.47
N LEU A 26 -44.80 36.54 7.70
CA LEU A 26 -45.18 37.37 8.84
C LEU A 26 -43.99 37.71 9.75
N ALA A 27 -42.76 37.41 9.32
CA ALA A 27 -41.51 37.75 9.97
C ALA A 27 -41.47 37.31 11.45
N THR A 28 -41.94 36.09 11.71
CA THR A 28 -41.91 35.47 13.04
C THR A 28 -40.61 34.72 13.32
N ALA A 29 -39.74 34.55 12.32
CA ALA A 29 -38.48 33.83 12.44
C ALA A 29 -37.37 34.47 11.58
N ASP A 30 -36.12 34.13 11.88
CA ASP A 30 -34.96 34.64 11.15
C ASP A 30 -34.71 33.88 9.83
N THR A 31 -33.75 34.38 9.04
CA THR A 31 -33.36 33.77 7.76
C THR A 31 -32.78 32.35 7.93
N ARG A 32 -32.18 32.03 9.08
CA ARG A 32 -31.67 30.68 9.36
C ARG A 32 -32.81 29.68 9.50
N ARG A 33 -33.89 30.05 10.21
CA ARG A 33 -35.10 29.23 10.35
C ARG A 33 -35.81 29.04 9.02
N LEU A 34 -35.87 30.09 8.19
CA LEU A 34 -36.43 30.00 6.84
C LEU A 34 -35.62 29.11 5.89
N SER A 35 -34.33 28.89 6.19
CA SER A 35 -33.43 28.04 5.41
C SER A 35 -33.49 26.56 5.80
N ARG A 36 -34.37 26.16 6.74
CA ARG A 36 -34.56 24.75 7.09
C ARG A 36 -35.21 24.00 5.94
N GLU A 37 -34.77 22.75 5.73
CA GLU A 37 -35.31 21.83 4.74
C GLU A 37 -36.80 21.55 4.99
N VAL A 38 -37.60 21.58 3.92
CA VAL A 38 -39.00 21.19 3.87
C VAL A 38 -39.13 19.90 3.08
N ARG A 39 -39.38 18.79 3.78
CA ARG A 39 -39.56 17.45 3.20
C ARG A 39 -40.97 17.25 2.67
N TRP A 40 -41.95 17.86 3.33
CA TRP A 40 -43.35 17.72 2.98
C TRP A 40 -44.18 18.90 3.47
N VAL A 41 -45.34 19.11 2.86
CA VAL A 41 -46.34 20.09 3.30
C VAL A 41 -47.63 19.33 3.55
N HIS A 42 -48.19 19.47 4.75
CA HIS A 42 -49.41 18.80 5.15
C HIS A 42 -50.44 19.80 5.65
N SER A 43 -51.73 19.52 5.47
CA SER A 43 -52.80 20.36 6.01
C SER A 43 -53.54 19.63 7.13
N SER A 44 -53.73 20.28 8.27
CA SER A 44 -54.53 19.74 9.37
C SER A 44 -55.09 20.85 10.25
N ASP A 45 -56.36 20.69 10.63
CA ASP A 45 -57.04 21.53 11.63
C ASP A 45 -57.39 20.72 12.89
N LEU A 46 -56.66 19.65 13.18
CA LEU A 46 -56.78 18.93 14.44
C LEU A 46 -56.24 19.79 15.60
N ALA A 47 -56.89 19.68 16.77
CA ALA A 47 -56.42 20.34 17.99
C ALA A 47 -55.02 19.84 18.43
N ASP A 48 -54.70 18.59 18.10
CA ASP A 48 -53.34 18.05 18.19
C ASP A 48 -53.03 17.19 16.94
N PRO A 49 -52.32 17.74 15.94
CA PRO A 49 -51.95 17.00 14.75
C PRO A 49 -50.68 16.16 14.94
N THR A 50 -49.92 16.35 16.02
CA THR A 50 -48.56 15.79 16.17
C THR A 50 -48.44 14.27 16.05
N PRO A 51 -49.44 13.43 16.43
CA PRO A 51 -49.37 11.98 16.23
C PRO A 51 -49.26 11.55 14.75
N PHE A 52 -49.70 12.40 13.82
CA PHE A 52 -49.70 12.12 12.38
C PHE A 52 -48.59 12.85 11.62
N LEU A 53 -47.76 13.63 12.33
CA LEU A 53 -46.69 14.43 11.74
C LEU A 53 -45.33 13.72 11.86
N SER A 54 -44.41 14.12 10.99
CA SER A 54 -42.99 13.77 10.99
C SER A 54 -42.14 15.05 11.09
N GLU A 55 -40.83 14.92 11.22
CA GLU A 55 -39.96 16.11 11.25
C GLU A 55 -39.79 16.71 9.85
N GLY A 56 -39.44 18.00 9.78
CA GLY A 56 -39.07 18.62 8.51
C GLY A 56 -40.26 19.01 7.62
N LEU A 57 -41.47 19.09 8.17
CA LEU A 57 -42.65 19.47 7.40
C LEU A 57 -43.25 20.81 7.79
N VAL A 58 -43.94 21.41 6.82
CA VAL A 58 -44.71 22.65 6.98
C VAL A 58 -46.18 22.27 7.17
N LEU A 59 -46.81 22.81 8.21
CA LEU A 59 -48.20 22.56 8.51
C LEU A 59 -49.08 23.71 8.01
N LEU A 60 -50.07 23.41 7.19
CA LEU A 60 -51.09 24.34 6.73
C LEU A 60 -52.35 24.17 7.57
N THR A 61 -52.93 25.27 8.04
CA THR A 61 -54.14 25.26 8.86
C THR A 61 -55.03 26.44 8.53
N THR A 62 -56.35 26.24 8.58
CA THR A 62 -57.36 27.30 8.47
C THR A 62 -57.68 27.93 9.83
N GLY A 63 -57.21 27.30 10.91
CA GLY A 63 -57.39 27.77 12.28
C GLY A 63 -58.69 27.32 12.95
N ARG A 64 -59.43 26.36 12.37
CA ARG A 64 -60.70 25.84 12.93
C ARG A 64 -60.56 25.30 14.35
N GLN A 65 -59.41 24.71 14.68
CA GLN A 65 -59.08 24.26 16.03
C GLN A 65 -59.01 25.38 17.07
N PHE A 66 -59.02 26.64 16.65
CA PHE A 66 -58.93 27.80 17.53
C PHE A 66 -60.26 28.52 17.79
N GLU A 67 -61.38 28.11 17.18
CA GLU A 67 -62.67 28.84 17.27
C GLU A 67 -63.26 28.87 18.70
N ALA A 68 -63.00 27.86 19.53
CA ALA A 68 -63.62 27.69 20.85
C ALA A 68 -62.61 27.59 22.01
N VAL A 69 -61.39 28.11 21.84
CA VAL A 69 -60.29 27.97 22.81
C VAL A 69 -59.74 29.33 23.25
N GLY A 70 -59.23 29.38 24.48
CA GLY A 70 -58.58 30.58 25.02
C GLY A 70 -57.21 30.87 24.40
N VAL A 71 -56.69 32.07 24.64
CA VAL A 71 -55.42 32.59 24.10
C VAL A 71 -54.22 31.67 24.42
N ASP A 72 -54.25 30.96 25.55
CA ASP A 72 -53.19 30.03 25.97
C ASP A 72 -53.04 28.80 25.05
N ALA A 73 -54.07 28.48 24.25
CA ALA A 73 -54.06 27.34 23.36
C ALA A 73 -53.06 27.50 22.19
N TYR A 74 -52.83 28.72 21.71
CA TYR A 74 -51.90 28.99 20.61
C TYR A 74 -50.45 28.67 20.98
N GLY A 75 -50.02 29.08 22.19
CA GLY A 75 -48.67 28.79 22.70
C GLY A 75 -48.41 27.29 22.83
N LYS A 76 -49.34 26.55 23.44
CA LYS A 76 -49.25 25.08 23.58
C LYS A 76 -49.25 24.38 22.23
N TYR A 77 -50.03 24.88 21.26
CA TYR A 77 -50.06 24.33 19.91
C TYR A 77 -48.73 24.51 19.19
N VAL A 78 -48.19 25.73 19.15
CA VAL A 78 -46.90 26.03 18.49
C VAL A 78 -45.75 25.28 19.17
N ALA A 79 -45.73 25.19 20.50
CA ALA A 79 -44.73 24.42 21.24
C ALA A 79 -44.72 22.95 20.81
N ARG A 80 -45.88 22.28 20.78
CA ARG A 80 -45.99 20.88 20.32
C ARG A 80 -45.49 20.69 18.89
N LEU A 81 -45.79 21.63 17.98
CA LEU A 81 -45.30 21.56 16.60
C LEU A 81 -43.77 21.70 16.53
N ALA A 82 -43.21 22.66 17.29
CA ALA A 82 -41.77 22.87 17.37
C ALA A 82 -41.05 21.64 17.92
N ASP A 83 -41.57 21.06 19.02
CA ASP A 83 -41.05 19.85 19.65
C ASP A 83 -41.11 18.64 18.70
N ARG A 84 -42.16 18.56 17.88
CA ARG A 84 -42.31 17.50 16.87
C ARG A 84 -41.37 17.67 15.66
N GLY A 85 -40.73 18.82 15.51
CA GLY A 85 -39.79 19.14 14.43
C GLY A 85 -40.44 19.76 13.18
N VAL A 86 -41.64 20.35 13.31
CA VAL A 86 -42.26 21.16 12.26
C VAL A 86 -41.37 22.37 11.97
N VAL A 87 -41.25 22.74 10.70
CA VAL A 87 -40.29 23.76 10.24
C VAL A 87 -40.96 25.07 9.83
N GLY A 88 -42.29 25.09 9.71
CA GLY A 88 -43.07 26.29 9.47
C GLY A 88 -44.57 26.03 9.51
N VAL A 89 -45.35 27.10 9.65
CA VAL A 89 -46.81 27.08 9.66
C VAL A 89 -47.33 28.03 8.58
N GLY A 90 -48.23 27.54 7.73
CA GLY A 90 -49.00 28.36 6.80
C GLY A 90 -50.42 28.53 7.29
N PHE A 91 -50.87 29.76 7.49
CA PHE A 91 -52.23 30.05 7.93
C PHE A 91 -53.09 30.48 6.75
N GLY A 92 -54.15 29.73 6.47
CA GLY A 92 -55.14 30.06 5.44
C GLY A 92 -56.09 31.15 5.93
N THR A 93 -56.06 32.32 5.29
CA THR A 93 -56.96 33.44 5.61
C THR A 93 -58.24 33.38 4.80
N GLU A 94 -59.31 33.96 5.33
CA GLU A 94 -60.65 34.06 4.72
C GLU A 94 -61.36 32.72 4.46
N VAL A 95 -60.96 31.66 5.17
CA VAL A 95 -61.69 30.36 5.16
C VAL A 95 -62.57 30.24 6.40
N VAL A 96 -61.97 30.38 7.58
CA VAL A 96 -62.65 30.33 8.88
C VAL A 96 -62.70 31.71 9.52
N ARG A 97 -61.70 32.56 9.27
CA ARG A 97 -61.58 33.90 9.85
C ARG A 97 -60.78 34.83 8.96
N GLU A 98 -61.03 36.13 9.15
CA GLU A 98 -60.26 37.19 8.50
C GLU A 98 -58.88 37.33 9.13
N GLY A 99 -57.84 37.33 8.28
CA GLY A 99 -56.45 37.46 8.69
C GLY A 99 -55.91 36.36 9.62
N VAL A 100 -54.64 36.50 10.01
CA VAL A 100 -53.94 35.56 10.90
C VAL A 100 -54.07 36.01 12.37
N PRO A 101 -54.35 35.11 13.34
CA PRO A 101 -54.61 35.54 14.71
C PRO A 101 -53.36 36.16 15.35
N SER A 102 -53.48 37.35 15.95
CA SER A 102 -52.37 37.98 16.69
C SER A 102 -51.76 37.07 17.78
N PRO A 103 -52.53 36.28 18.55
CA PRO A 103 -51.98 35.30 19.46
C PRO A 103 -51.11 34.22 18.80
N LEU A 104 -51.45 33.78 17.57
CA LEU A 104 -50.66 32.82 16.81
C LEU A 104 -49.34 33.44 16.34
N ILE A 105 -49.39 34.69 15.84
CA ILE A 105 -48.18 35.44 15.44
C ILE A 105 -47.23 35.59 16.64
N ALA A 106 -47.77 35.95 17.82
CA ALA A 106 -46.99 36.09 19.04
C ALA A 106 -46.36 34.75 19.48
N ALA A 107 -47.13 33.66 19.46
CA ALA A 107 -46.65 32.32 19.81
C ALA A 107 -45.55 31.82 18.84
N CYS A 108 -45.75 31.98 17.52
CA CYS A 108 -44.74 31.62 16.53
C CYS A 108 -43.47 32.46 16.67
N ARG A 109 -43.60 33.76 16.97
CA ARG A 109 -42.45 34.64 17.22
C ARG A 109 -41.66 34.21 18.46
N ALA A 110 -42.34 33.89 19.56
CA ALA A 110 -41.69 33.40 20.78
C ALA A 110 -40.94 32.08 20.55
N ALA A 111 -41.48 31.19 19.72
CA ALA A 111 -40.85 29.91 19.37
C ALA A 111 -39.85 30.00 18.20
N SER A 112 -39.65 31.18 17.59
CA SER A 112 -38.91 31.34 16.32
C SER A 112 -39.38 30.38 15.20
N MET A 113 -40.70 30.13 15.15
CA MET A 113 -41.35 29.30 14.15
C MET A 113 -41.74 30.17 12.95
N PRO A 114 -41.28 29.86 11.72
CA PRO A 114 -41.75 30.55 10.52
C PRO A 114 -43.26 30.46 10.37
N LEU A 115 -43.92 31.60 10.24
CA LEU A 115 -45.35 31.72 10.02
C LEU A 115 -45.59 32.58 8.79
N PHE A 116 -46.37 32.06 7.86
CA PHE A 116 -46.76 32.80 6.66
C PHE A 116 -48.25 32.68 6.40
N GLU A 117 -48.79 33.71 5.79
CA GLU A 117 -50.17 33.74 5.33
C GLU A 117 -50.28 33.06 3.96
N VAL A 118 -51.32 32.23 3.83
CA VAL A 118 -51.78 31.64 2.58
C VAL A 118 -53.12 32.31 2.23
N PRO A 119 -53.17 33.16 1.18
CA PRO A 119 -54.40 33.85 0.84
C PRO A 119 -55.45 32.87 0.29
N TYR A 120 -56.74 33.18 0.42
CA TYR A 120 -57.86 32.34 -0.03
C TYR A 120 -57.76 31.84 -1.48
N ARG A 121 -57.21 32.66 -2.37
CA ARG A 121 -56.99 32.30 -3.78
C ARG A 121 -55.99 31.16 -4.00
N THR A 122 -55.15 30.86 -3.00
CA THR A 122 -54.11 29.82 -3.07
C THR A 122 -54.59 28.59 -2.30
N PRO A 123 -55.13 27.57 -2.98
CA PRO A 123 -55.57 26.36 -2.29
C PRO A 123 -54.36 25.63 -1.70
N PHE A 124 -54.51 25.04 -0.50
CA PHE A 124 -53.40 24.35 0.19
C PHE A 124 -52.74 23.26 -0.65
N ILE A 125 -53.50 22.59 -1.54
CA ILE A 125 -52.96 21.61 -2.48
C ILE A 125 -51.94 22.21 -3.46
N ALA A 126 -52.06 23.49 -3.83
CA ALA A 126 -51.09 24.16 -4.68
C ALA A 126 -49.74 24.35 -3.96
N VAL A 127 -49.78 24.73 -2.68
CA VAL A 127 -48.57 24.83 -1.83
C VAL A 127 -47.92 23.45 -1.65
N ALA A 128 -48.74 22.41 -1.39
CA ALA A 128 -48.22 21.05 -1.23
C ALA A 128 -47.62 20.48 -2.53
N ARG A 129 -48.30 20.69 -3.66
CA ARG A 129 -47.80 20.30 -4.99
C ARG A 129 -46.50 21.02 -5.34
N ALA A 130 -46.45 22.34 -5.10
CA ALA A 130 -45.26 23.15 -5.34
C ALA A 130 -44.03 22.62 -4.58
N ASN A 131 -44.20 22.24 -3.31
CA ASN A 131 -43.12 21.61 -2.55
C ASN A 131 -42.74 20.24 -3.12
N ALA A 132 -43.72 19.39 -3.43
CA ALA A 132 -43.47 18.04 -3.96
C ALA A 132 -42.73 18.07 -5.30
N GLU A 133 -43.08 19.00 -6.19
CA GLU A 133 -42.38 19.23 -7.47
C GLU A 133 -40.92 19.64 -7.24
N GLU A 134 -40.65 20.53 -6.28
CA GLU A 134 -39.28 20.96 -5.94
C GLU A 134 -38.45 19.82 -5.33
N VAL A 135 -39.03 19.01 -4.43
CA VAL A 135 -38.40 17.80 -3.87
C VAL A 135 -38.04 16.83 -4.99
N ALA A 136 -38.97 16.59 -5.92
CA ALA A 136 -38.77 15.69 -7.04
C ALA A 136 -37.69 16.20 -8.00
N ALA A 137 -37.72 17.49 -8.33
CA ALA A 137 -36.72 18.14 -9.18
C ALA A 137 -35.31 18.07 -8.58
N SER A 138 -35.18 18.37 -7.27
CA SER A 138 -33.91 18.27 -6.54
C SER A 138 -33.34 16.85 -6.55
N SER A 139 -34.20 15.86 -6.30
CA SER A 139 -33.82 14.44 -6.32
C SER A 139 -33.39 13.97 -7.71
N TYR A 140 -34.14 14.37 -8.74
CA TYR A 140 -33.83 14.05 -10.14
C TYR A 140 -32.51 14.69 -10.59
N ALA A 141 -32.26 15.95 -10.21
CA ALA A 141 -31.02 16.65 -10.50
C ALA A 141 -29.81 15.95 -9.86
N ARG A 142 -29.90 15.51 -8.59
CA ARG A 142 -28.81 14.77 -7.94
C ARG A 142 -28.53 13.43 -8.59
N ARG A 143 -29.57 12.66 -8.95
CA ARG A 143 -29.39 11.38 -9.64
C ARG A 143 -28.79 11.54 -11.04
N THR A 144 -29.24 12.55 -11.78
CA THR A 144 -28.69 12.89 -13.10
C THR A 144 -27.24 13.32 -13.01
N TRP A 145 -26.88 14.14 -12.02
CA TRP A 145 -25.50 14.50 -11.72
C TRP A 145 -24.65 13.26 -11.43
N ALA A 146 -25.12 12.33 -10.61
CA ALA A 146 -24.36 11.13 -10.25
C ALA A 146 -24.01 10.27 -11.46
N LEU A 147 -24.98 10.05 -12.37
CA LEU A 147 -24.77 9.32 -13.63
C LEU A 147 -23.79 10.05 -14.54
N SER A 148 -23.91 11.37 -14.65
CA SER A 148 -22.97 12.22 -15.40
C SER A 148 -21.56 12.13 -14.84
N ALA A 149 -21.40 12.23 -13.52
CA ALA A 149 -20.12 12.13 -12.83
C ALA A 149 -19.49 10.74 -13.03
N GLN A 150 -20.26 9.66 -12.84
CA GLN A 150 -19.79 8.29 -13.09
C GLN A 150 -19.30 8.11 -14.54
N ARG A 151 -20.04 8.63 -15.53
CA ARG A 151 -19.62 8.58 -16.94
C ARG A 151 -18.33 9.37 -17.19
N ALA A 152 -18.22 10.58 -16.65
CA ALA A 152 -17.02 11.41 -16.81
C ALA A 152 -15.78 10.74 -16.20
N ILE A 153 -15.93 10.15 -15.01
CA ILE A 153 -14.88 9.40 -14.32
C ILE A 153 -14.46 8.16 -15.12
N ALA A 154 -15.43 7.39 -15.65
CA ALA A 154 -15.14 6.22 -16.47
C ALA A 154 -14.37 6.59 -17.75
N LEU A 155 -14.73 7.70 -18.40
CA LEU A 155 -13.98 8.22 -19.56
C LEU A 155 -12.57 8.71 -19.16
N ALA A 156 -12.41 9.30 -17.98
CA ALA A 156 -11.11 9.72 -17.47
C ALA A 156 -10.17 8.52 -17.24
N ALA A 157 -10.70 7.38 -16.79
CA ALA A 157 -9.93 6.16 -16.57
C ALA A 157 -9.30 5.57 -17.85
N LEU A 158 -9.81 5.92 -19.03
CA LEU A 158 -9.29 5.45 -20.33
C LEU A 158 -8.08 6.25 -20.85
N ARG A 159 -7.63 7.28 -20.10
CA ARG A 159 -6.47 8.10 -20.48
C ARG A 159 -5.15 7.37 -20.17
N PRO A 160 -4.01 7.80 -20.75
CA PRO A 160 -2.70 7.20 -20.49
C PRO A 160 -2.30 7.16 -19.00
N ASP A 161 -2.62 8.20 -18.22
CA ASP A 161 -2.62 8.15 -16.74
C ASP A 161 -4.06 8.02 -16.22
N GLY A 162 -4.65 6.83 -16.42
CA GLY A 162 -6.05 6.57 -16.07
C GLY A 162 -6.34 6.85 -14.59
N LEU A 163 -5.47 6.36 -13.68
CA LEU A 163 -5.62 6.57 -12.23
C LEU A 163 -5.53 8.06 -11.85
N GLY A 164 -4.52 8.78 -12.33
CA GLY A 164 -4.37 10.20 -12.05
C GLY A 164 -5.52 11.04 -12.59
N ALA A 165 -6.01 10.71 -13.79
CA ALA A 165 -7.16 11.37 -14.40
C ALA A 165 -8.47 11.09 -13.64
N THR A 166 -8.69 9.86 -13.19
CA THR A 166 -9.85 9.48 -12.35
C THR A 166 -9.86 10.22 -11.02
N VAL A 167 -8.71 10.31 -10.33
CA VAL A 167 -8.56 11.08 -9.07
C VAL A 167 -8.89 12.56 -9.30
N SER A 168 -8.37 13.14 -10.37
CA SER A 168 -8.60 14.55 -10.71
C SER A 168 -10.07 14.83 -11.03
N GLU A 169 -10.71 13.96 -11.80
CA GLU A 169 -12.12 14.11 -12.14
C GLU A 169 -13.03 13.90 -10.93
N LEU A 170 -12.73 12.94 -10.04
CA LEU A 170 -13.47 12.76 -8.79
C LEU A 170 -13.38 14.02 -7.91
N ALA A 171 -12.17 14.57 -7.73
CA ALA A 171 -11.96 15.80 -6.98
C ALA A 171 -12.78 16.97 -7.55
N ARG A 172 -12.83 17.10 -8.88
CA ARG A 172 -13.60 18.13 -9.58
C ARG A 172 -15.11 17.98 -9.38
N GLN A 173 -15.62 16.74 -9.44
CA GLN A 173 -17.05 16.45 -9.27
C GLN A 173 -17.52 16.65 -7.83
N LEU A 174 -16.69 16.30 -6.85
CA LEU A 174 -16.99 16.49 -5.43
C LEU A 174 -16.69 17.91 -4.93
N GLY A 175 -15.89 18.69 -5.67
CA GLY A 175 -15.40 19.99 -5.21
C GLY A 175 -14.50 19.88 -3.97
N ALA A 176 -13.79 18.75 -3.82
CA ALA A 176 -12.98 18.42 -2.65
C ALA A 176 -11.59 17.94 -3.05
N TRP A 177 -10.64 17.99 -2.11
CA TRP A 177 -9.34 17.37 -2.32
C TRP A 177 -9.46 15.85 -2.31
N VAL A 178 -8.77 15.17 -3.23
CA VAL A 178 -8.68 13.71 -3.31
C VAL A 178 -7.22 13.31 -3.48
N GLY A 179 -6.77 12.34 -2.69
CA GLY A 179 -5.44 11.75 -2.77
C GLY A 179 -5.50 10.23 -2.88
N LEU A 180 -4.60 9.66 -3.68
CA LEU A 180 -4.36 8.23 -3.81
C LEU A 180 -3.01 7.90 -3.19
N PHE A 181 -3.04 7.03 -2.20
CA PHE A 181 -1.86 6.49 -1.52
C PHE A 181 -1.60 5.06 -1.99
N ASP A 182 -0.34 4.68 -2.12
CA ASP A 182 0.08 3.33 -2.48
C ASP A 182 0.07 2.38 -1.27
N ALA A 183 0.55 1.14 -1.48
CA ALA A 183 0.62 0.12 -0.44
C ALA A 183 1.66 0.43 0.66
N ALA A 184 2.64 1.29 0.39
CA ALA A 184 3.61 1.76 1.37
C ALA A 184 3.04 2.92 2.22
N GLY A 185 1.89 3.47 1.84
CA GLY A 185 1.29 4.64 2.48
C GLY A 185 1.85 5.96 1.97
N GLU A 186 2.58 5.94 0.85
CA GLU A 186 3.09 7.14 0.20
C GLU A 186 2.07 7.73 -0.76
N LEU A 187 2.05 9.06 -0.88
CA LEU A 187 1.09 9.76 -1.74
C LEU A 187 1.53 9.67 -3.20
N SER A 188 0.81 8.88 -3.99
CA SER A 188 1.12 8.63 -5.40
C SER A 188 0.52 9.67 -6.34
N ARG A 189 -0.74 10.07 -6.09
CA ARG A 189 -1.48 11.06 -6.90
C ARG A 189 -2.38 11.91 -6.02
N GLN A 190 -2.61 13.17 -6.39
CA GLN A 190 -3.55 14.04 -5.69
C GLN A 190 -4.14 15.11 -6.61
N HIS A 191 -5.33 15.58 -6.26
CA HIS A 191 -5.94 16.74 -6.90
C HIS A 191 -6.88 17.47 -5.92
N PRO A 192 -6.84 18.81 -5.84
CA PRO A 192 -5.84 19.70 -6.46
C PRO A 192 -4.44 19.50 -5.83
N ALA A 193 -3.38 19.82 -6.59
CA ALA A 193 -1.99 19.60 -6.17
C ALA A 193 -1.56 20.39 -4.91
N ALA A 194 -2.18 21.54 -4.64
CA ALA A 194 -1.90 22.39 -3.49
C ALA A 194 -3.13 22.55 -2.57
N GLY A 195 -3.79 21.44 -2.24
CA GLY A 195 -5.06 21.46 -1.49
C GLY A 195 -4.93 21.31 0.04
N LEU A 196 -3.78 20.89 0.56
CA LEU A 196 -3.58 20.62 1.99
C LEU A 196 -2.32 21.33 2.53
N SER A 197 -2.35 21.74 3.79
CA SER A 197 -1.14 22.19 4.49
C SER A 197 -0.18 21.03 4.73
N ALA A 198 1.12 21.32 4.89
CA ALA A 198 2.14 20.29 5.13
C ALA A 198 1.85 19.48 6.41
N GLU A 199 1.32 20.14 7.45
CA GLU A 199 0.92 19.51 8.70
C GLU A 199 -0.25 18.53 8.50
N THR A 200 -1.33 18.96 7.83
CA THR A 200 -2.48 18.09 7.53
C THR A 200 -2.06 16.91 6.64
N ALA A 201 -1.19 17.13 5.66
CA ALA A 201 -0.69 16.06 4.79
C ALA A 201 0.17 15.02 5.56
N GLY A 202 1.00 15.47 6.52
CA GLY A 202 1.78 14.59 7.38
C GLY A 202 0.92 13.75 8.32
N ALA A 203 -0.06 14.36 8.96
CA ALA A 203 -1.03 13.64 9.79
C ALA A 203 -1.86 12.63 8.97
N LEU A 204 -2.28 13.02 7.77
CA LEU A 204 -3.03 12.13 6.87
C LEU A 204 -2.23 10.90 6.45
N ARG A 205 -0.93 11.05 6.10
CA ARG A 205 -0.04 9.91 5.82
C ARG A 205 0.05 8.94 6.99
N THR A 206 0.14 9.47 8.21
CA THR A 206 0.21 8.66 9.44
C THR A 206 -1.04 7.80 9.62
N GLU A 207 -2.21 8.40 9.45
CA GLU A 207 -3.51 7.69 9.52
C GLU A 207 -3.66 6.65 8.40
N VAL A 208 -3.28 6.98 7.17
CA VAL A 208 -3.29 6.04 6.04
C VAL A 208 -2.41 4.82 6.33
N GLY A 209 -1.20 5.02 6.86
CA GLY A 209 -0.32 3.92 7.27
C GLY A 209 -0.94 3.04 8.35
N ALA A 210 -1.67 3.63 9.30
CA ALA A 210 -2.39 2.88 10.34
C ALA A 210 -3.57 2.07 9.77
N VAL A 211 -4.31 2.62 8.79
CA VAL A 211 -5.37 1.89 8.08
C VAL A 211 -4.79 0.70 7.29
N LEU A 212 -3.69 0.91 6.56
CA LEU A 212 -3.05 -0.14 5.77
C LEU A 212 -2.54 -1.28 6.66
N ARG A 213 -1.90 -0.98 7.80
CA ARG A 213 -1.42 -1.99 8.77
C ARG A 213 -2.55 -2.82 9.37
N ARG A 214 -3.76 -2.27 9.53
CA ARG A 214 -4.92 -3.02 10.01
C ARG A 214 -5.42 -4.06 9.00
N GLY A 215 -5.11 -3.90 7.72
CA GLY A 215 -5.36 -4.91 6.67
C GLY A 215 -6.84 -5.20 6.34
N ALA A 216 -7.79 -4.54 7.01
CA ALA A 216 -9.23 -4.70 6.81
C ALA A 216 -9.74 -3.77 5.70
N ARG A 217 -10.63 -4.29 4.85
CA ARG A 217 -11.32 -3.50 3.83
C ARG A 217 -12.41 -2.69 4.54
N ALA A 218 -12.18 -1.40 4.76
CA ALA A 218 -13.14 -0.54 5.44
C ALA A 218 -13.05 0.90 4.95
N GLY A 219 -14.22 1.53 4.84
CA GLY A 219 -14.33 2.99 4.80
C GLY A 219 -14.15 3.53 6.22
N SER A 220 -13.26 4.50 6.41
CA SER A 220 -13.03 5.16 7.68
C SER A 220 -13.24 6.67 7.51
N SER A 221 -13.99 7.29 8.41
CA SER A 221 -14.10 8.75 8.46
C SER A 221 -13.29 9.27 9.64
N LEU A 222 -12.58 10.37 9.46
CA LEU A 222 -11.76 11.00 10.48
C LEU A 222 -11.71 12.52 10.26
N ARG A 223 -11.24 13.26 11.25
CA ARG A 223 -10.99 14.71 11.14
C ARG A 223 -9.53 15.00 11.48
N ILE A 224 -8.85 15.75 10.63
CA ILE A 224 -7.49 16.24 10.87
C ILE A 224 -7.56 17.76 10.85
N GLY A 225 -7.35 18.38 12.02
CA GLY A 225 -7.65 19.80 12.22
C GLY A 225 -9.13 20.07 11.92
N ASP A 226 -9.39 21.06 11.06
CA ASP A 226 -10.75 21.43 10.66
C ASP A 226 -11.29 20.65 9.46
N THR A 227 -10.44 19.87 8.79
CA THR A 227 -10.80 19.19 7.54
C THR A 227 -11.30 17.76 7.83
N PRO A 228 -12.56 17.43 7.47
CA PRO A 228 -13.02 16.05 7.49
C PRO A 228 -12.43 15.26 6.32
N PHE A 229 -12.05 14.02 6.60
CA PHE A 229 -11.55 13.07 5.62
C PHE A 229 -12.36 11.77 5.64
N THR A 230 -12.62 11.26 4.45
CA THR A 230 -13.09 9.88 4.25
C THR A 230 -11.97 9.08 3.58
N LEU A 231 -11.54 7.99 4.21
CA LEU A 231 -10.55 7.05 3.71
C LEU A 231 -11.23 5.79 3.21
N GLN A 232 -10.77 5.28 2.07
CA GLN A 232 -11.30 4.09 1.43
C GLN A 232 -10.15 3.21 0.93
N THR A 233 -10.01 2.02 1.52
CA THR A 233 -8.96 1.06 1.16
C THR A 233 -9.21 0.43 -0.22
N LEU A 234 -8.15 0.25 -1.00
CA LEU A 234 -8.15 -0.44 -2.29
C LEU A 234 -7.47 -1.82 -2.15
N GLY A 235 -8.03 -2.83 -2.83
CA GLY A 235 -7.52 -4.21 -2.81
C GLY A 235 -8.38 -5.18 -2.01
N ARG A 236 -7.85 -6.39 -1.77
CA ARG A 236 -8.53 -7.49 -1.06
C ARG A 236 -8.08 -7.54 0.41
N GLY A 237 -8.91 -8.11 1.29
CA GLY A 237 -8.54 -8.30 2.70
C GLY A 237 -7.21 -9.06 2.83
N GLY A 238 -6.26 -8.53 3.60
CA GLY A 238 -4.90 -9.06 3.73
C GLY A 238 -3.93 -8.69 2.60
N HIS A 239 -4.40 -8.08 1.50
CA HIS A 239 -3.58 -7.64 0.36
C HIS A 239 -4.05 -6.26 -0.14
N LEU A 240 -3.97 -5.26 0.73
CA LEU A 240 -4.28 -3.88 0.37
C LEU A 240 -3.22 -3.34 -0.60
N ARG A 241 -3.67 -2.54 -1.57
CA ARG A 241 -2.84 -1.95 -2.63
C ARG A 241 -2.74 -0.43 -2.55
N GLY A 242 -3.55 0.18 -1.71
CA GLY A 242 -3.56 1.62 -1.51
C GLY A 242 -4.78 2.10 -0.77
N VAL A 243 -4.89 3.43 -0.65
CA VAL A 243 -6.01 4.11 -0.01
C VAL A 243 -6.39 5.34 -0.84
N ILE A 244 -7.68 5.57 -1.04
CA ILE A 244 -8.20 6.85 -1.52
C ILE A 244 -8.65 7.67 -0.31
N ALA A 245 -8.10 8.87 -0.17
CA ALA A 245 -8.50 9.85 0.82
C ALA A 245 -9.27 10.99 0.15
N ILE A 246 -10.41 11.37 0.72
CA ILE A 246 -11.26 12.46 0.23
C ILE A 246 -11.43 13.47 1.35
N GLY A 247 -10.98 14.71 1.14
CA GLY A 247 -11.11 15.84 2.07
C GLY A 247 -12.52 16.45 2.05
N ALA A 248 -13.54 15.61 2.18
CA ALA A 248 -14.94 16.00 2.25
C ALA A 248 -15.59 15.44 3.51
N GLY A 249 -16.61 16.14 4.00
CA GLY A 249 -17.50 15.64 5.05
C GLY A 249 -18.41 14.51 4.55
N ASP A 250 -19.49 14.26 5.27
CA ASP A 250 -20.43 13.19 4.90
C ASP A 250 -21.01 13.41 3.50
N LEU A 251 -20.71 12.47 2.60
CA LEU A 251 -21.26 12.44 1.25
C LEU A 251 -22.71 11.94 1.28
N ASP A 252 -23.56 12.54 0.45
CA ASP A 252 -24.92 12.04 0.21
C ASP A 252 -24.93 10.65 -0.45
N ARG A 253 -26.10 10.01 -0.54
CA ARG A 253 -26.22 8.66 -1.13
C ARG A 253 -25.63 8.60 -2.54
N GLU A 254 -25.92 9.60 -3.36
CA GLU A 254 -25.46 9.69 -4.74
C GLU A 254 -23.95 9.93 -4.83
N GLY A 255 -23.39 10.83 -4.01
CA GLY A 255 -21.94 11.07 -3.91
C GLY A 255 -21.17 9.83 -3.45
N ARG A 256 -21.70 9.07 -2.48
CA ARG A 256 -21.13 7.77 -2.09
C ARG A 256 -21.15 6.76 -3.25
N GLY A 257 -22.19 6.77 -4.08
CA GLY A 257 -22.27 5.95 -5.29
C GLY A 257 -21.19 6.30 -6.32
N VAL A 258 -20.87 7.58 -6.50
CA VAL A 258 -19.78 8.06 -7.36
C VAL A 258 -18.42 7.59 -6.82
N VAL A 259 -18.18 7.77 -5.52
CA VAL A 259 -16.93 7.31 -4.86
C VAL A 259 -16.77 5.80 -4.96
N THR A 260 -17.85 5.04 -4.77
CA THR A 260 -17.83 3.57 -4.88
C THR A 260 -17.41 3.11 -6.27
N ALA A 261 -17.89 3.78 -7.33
CA ALA A 261 -17.46 3.48 -8.70
C ALA A 261 -15.96 3.72 -8.90
N VAL A 262 -15.42 4.83 -8.35
CA VAL A 262 -13.98 5.11 -8.40
C VAL A 262 -13.16 4.08 -7.63
N ILE A 263 -13.59 3.67 -6.44
CA ILE A 263 -12.91 2.62 -5.66
C ILE A 263 -12.84 1.33 -6.47
N ALA A 264 -13.92 0.94 -7.15
CA ALA A 264 -13.95 -0.26 -7.98
C ALA A 264 -12.99 -0.14 -9.18
N MET A 265 -13.01 0.99 -9.90
CA MET A 265 -12.13 1.23 -11.04
C MET A 265 -10.65 1.33 -10.65
N ALA A 266 -10.34 2.08 -9.59
CA ALA A 266 -8.98 2.21 -9.07
C ALA A 266 -8.47 0.88 -8.52
N GLY A 267 -9.32 0.14 -7.80
CA GLY A 267 -9.01 -1.20 -7.33
C GLY A 267 -8.70 -2.16 -8.49
N LEU A 268 -9.53 -2.16 -9.54
CA LEU A 268 -9.32 -2.98 -10.73
C LEU A 268 -8.03 -2.60 -11.48
N ALA A 269 -7.77 -1.31 -11.68
CA ALA A 269 -6.57 -0.84 -12.35
C ALA A 269 -5.30 -1.24 -11.59
N LEU A 270 -5.31 -1.13 -10.25
CA LEU A 270 -4.21 -1.59 -9.40
C LEU A 270 -4.07 -3.13 -9.42
N GLU A 271 -5.17 -3.89 -9.48
CA GLU A 271 -5.12 -5.35 -9.66
C GLU A 271 -4.52 -5.72 -11.03
N GLN A 272 -4.96 -5.11 -12.12
CA GLN A 272 -4.44 -5.36 -13.47
C GLN A 272 -2.96 -5.02 -13.62
N HIS A 273 -2.51 -3.88 -13.07
CA HIS A 273 -1.09 -3.52 -13.04
C HIS A 273 -0.27 -4.53 -12.24
N GLY A 274 -0.79 -4.99 -11.08
CA GLY A 274 -0.13 -6.01 -10.26
C GLY A 274 -0.05 -7.38 -10.96
N ASP A 275 -1.10 -7.79 -11.66
CA ASP A 275 -1.12 -9.05 -12.42
C ASP A 275 -0.12 -9.04 -13.58
N LEU A 276 -0.04 -7.93 -14.31
CA LEU A 276 0.94 -7.76 -15.38
C LEU A 276 2.38 -7.77 -14.84
N ALA A 277 2.64 -7.07 -13.72
CA ALA A 277 3.95 -7.07 -13.09
C ALA A 277 4.35 -8.48 -12.61
N ARG A 278 3.41 -9.23 -12.01
CA ARG A 278 3.64 -10.63 -11.61
C ARG A 278 3.89 -11.55 -12.80
N ALA A 279 3.10 -11.42 -13.87
CA ALA A 279 3.29 -12.19 -15.10
C ALA A 279 4.65 -11.89 -15.76
N ARG A 280 5.05 -10.61 -15.84
CA ARG A 280 6.39 -10.22 -16.31
C ARG A 280 7.50 -10.78 -15.43
N GLY A 281 7.34 -10.70 -14.11
CA GLY A 281 8.28 -11.28 -13.14
C GLY A 281 8.44 -12.80 -13.31
N ALA A 282 7.33 -13.52 -13.51
CA ALA A 282 7.33 -14.96 -13.76
C ALA A 282 8.01 -15.31 -15.10
N LEU A 283 7.76 -14.54 -16.17
CA LEU A 283 8.44 -14.75 -17.45
C LEU A 283 9.96 -14.50 -17.32
N ARG A 284 10.38 -13.47 -16.57
CA ARG A 284 11.81 -13.24 -16.28
C ARG A 284 12.45 -14.37 -15.49
N ALA A 285 11.76 -14.87 -14.47
CA ALA A 285 12.21 -16.04 -13.73
C ALA A 285 12.35 -17.26 -14.65
N GLY A 286 11.38 -17.48 -15.54
CA GLY A 286 11.45 -18.53 -16.57
C GLY A 286 12.64 -18.37 -17.51
N VAL A 287 12.95 -17.15 -17.97
CA VAL A 287 14.15 -16.88 -18.80
C VAL A 287 15.44 -17.18 -18.03
N VAL A 288 15.54 -16.76 -16.77
CA VAL A 288 16.69 -17.09 -15.90
C VAL A 288 16.82 -18.60 -15.72
N GLN A 289 15.71 -19.31 -15.50
CA GLN A 289 15.68 -20.76 -15.39
C GLN A 289 16.11 -21.45 -16.68
N SER A 290 15.68 -20.97 -17.86
CA SER A 290 16.15 -21.48 -19.15
C SER A 290 17.64 -21.25 -19.36
N LEU A 291 18.18 -20.10 -18.92
CA LEU A 291 19.63 -19.85 -18.95
C LEU A 291 20.41 -20.80 -18.03
N GLN A 292 19.86 -21.12 -16.86
CA GLN A 292 20.45 -22.10 -15.94
C GLN A 292 20.35 -23.54 -16.48
N GLY A 293 19.26 -23.88 -17.17
CA GLY A 293 19.08 -25.16 -17.87
C GLY A 293 19.81 -25.26 -19.21
N GLU A 294 20.77 -24.38 -19.47
CA GLU A 294 21.61 -24.32 -20.68
C GLU A 294 20.88 -24.05 -22.01
N ASP A 295 19.58 -23.73 -22.01
CA ASP A 295 18.83 -23.30 -23.19
C ASP A 295 18.92 -21.77 -23.42
N SER A 296 20.15 -21.32 -23.66
CA SER A 296 20.44 -19.91 -23.93
C SER A 296 19.83 -19.39 -25.24
N ALA A 297 19.50 -20.27 -26.18
CA ALA A 297 18.87 -19.89 -27.43
C ALA A 297 17.39 -19.53 -27.21
N ALA A 298 16.63 -20.37 -26.49
CA ALA A 298 15.24 -20.06 -26.15
C ALA A 298 15.12 -18.85 -25.23
N ALA A 299 15.96 -18.79 -24.18
CA ALA A 299 15.98 -17.66 -23.25
C ALA A 299 16.13 -16.31 -23.96
N ARG A 300 17.09 -16.21 -24.90
CA ARG A 300 17.33 -14.98 -25.68
C ARG A 300 16.22 -14.67 -26.70
N ARG A 301 15.52 -15.69 -27.24
CA ARG A 301 14.36 -15.47 -28.11
C ARG A 301 13.20 -14.87 -27.32
N ILE A 302 12.81 -15.52 -26.21
CA ILE A 302 11.75 -15.03 -25.32
C ILE A 302 12.08 -13.62 -24.83
N ALA A 303 13.32 -13.39 -24.40
CA ALA A 303 13.73 -12.08 -23.92
C ALA A 303 13.60 -10.99 -24.99
N ARG A 304 13.98 -11.32 -26.24
CA ARG A 304 13.88 -10.42 -27.40
C ARG A 304 12.45 -10.02 -27.73
N ASP A 305 11.53 -10.97 -27.68
CA ASP A 305 10.14 -10.74 -28.04
C ASP A 305 9.41 -9.88 -26.99
N VAL A 306 9.79 -9.98 -25.72
CA VAL A 306 9.09 -9.29 -24.61
C VAL A 306 9.79 -8.00 -24.16
N TRP A 307 11.12 -8.00 -24.02
CA TRP A 307 11.91 -6.88 -23.49
C TRP A 307 12.93 -6.29 -24.48
N GLY A 308 13.16 -6.96 -25.61
CA GLY A 308 14.15 -6.54 -26.60
C GLY A 308 15.52 -7.20 -26.38
N PRO A 309 16.60 -6.65 -26.97
CA PRO A 309 17.90 -7.30 -26.93
C PRO A 309 18.37 -7.56 -25.50
N MET A 310 19.09 -8.65 -25.30
CA MET A 310 19.75 -8.97 -24.03
C MET A 310 21.18 -8.38 -24.02
N PRO A 311 21.80 -8.18 -22.83
CA PRO A 311 23.19 -7.77 -22.69
C PRO A 311 24.17 -8.51 -23.61
N GLU A 312 25.09 -7.81 -24.24
CA GLU A 312 26.13 -8.45 -25.05
C GLU A 312 27.26 -9.00 -24.16
N PRO A 313 27.76 -10.22 -24.44
CA PRO A 313 28.94 -10.75 -23.77
C PRO A 313 30.21 -9.90 -24.05
N PRO A 314 31.20 -9.92 -23.15
CA PRO A 314 31.25 -10.69 -21.90
C PRO A 314 30.27 -10.16 -20.86
N LEU A 315 29.59 -11.06 -20.15
CA LEU A 315 28.54 -10.78 -19.18
C LEU A 315 29.11 -10.73 -17.77
N ALA A 316 28.68 -9.78 -16.96
CA ALA A 316 28.74 -9.84 -15.50
C ALA A 316 27.38 -10.34 -14.97
N VAL A 317 27.41 -11.44 -14.22
CA VAL A 317 26.21 -12.00 -13.57
C VAL A 317 26.35 -11.83 -12.07
N GLY A 318 25.39 -11.12 -11.49
CA GLY A 318 25.25 -10.91 -10.06
C GLY A 318 24.11 -11.73 -9.49
N LEU A 319 24.26 -12.25 -8.28
CA LEU A 319 23.23 -12.94 -7.53
C LEU A 319 23.11 -12.31 -6.15
N THR A 320 21.91 -11.84 -5.83
CA THR A 320 21.61 -11.27 -4.52
C THR A 320 21.28 -12.37 -3.49
N ASP A 321 21.17 -12.03 -2.21
CA ASP A 321 20.61 -12.94 -1.20
C ASP A 321 19.08 -13.09 -1.34
N ALA A 322 18.51 -14.16 -0.75
CA ALA A 322 17.08 -14.50 -0.88
C ALA A 322 16.15 -13.65 0.03
N GLY A 323 16.55 -12.42 0.37
CA GLY A 323 15.81 -11.54 1.27
C GLY A 323 14.49 -11.05 0.67
N ALA A 324 13.36 -11.60 1.14
CA ALA A 324 12.03 -11.26 0.61
C ALA A 324 11.64 -9.78 0.77
N ALA A 325 12.13 -9.10 1.81
CA ALA A 325 11.69 -7.74 2.17
C ALA A 325 12.09 -6.66 1.15
N TRP A 326 13.25 -6.81 0.49
CA TRP A 326 13.76 -5.82 -0.48
C TRP A 326 13.72 -6.35 -1.92
N SER A 327 13.47 -7.64 -2.15
CA SER A 327 13.47 -8.24 -3.49
C SER A 327 12.48 -7.60 -4.45
N ASP A 328 11.27 -7.25 -3.98
CA ASP A 328 10.28 -6.55 -4.81
C ASP A 328 10.73 -5.12 -5.15
N ALA A 329 11.30 -4.39 -4.17
CA ALA A 329 11.79 -3.03 -4.37
C ALA A 329 13.00 -2.98 -5.32
N VAL A 330 13.92 -3.96 -5.24
CA VAL A 330 15.04 -4.08 -6.17
C VAL A 330 14.55 -4.45 -7.56
N ALA A 331 13.58 -5.36 -7.67
CA ALA A 331 12.99 -5.72 -8.96
C ALA A 331 12.31 -4.53 -9.64
N GLU A 332 11.56 -3.71 -8.89
CA GLU A 332 10.94 -2.49 -9.42
C GLU A 332 12.00 -1.47 -9.87
N TYR A 333 13.05 -1.27 -9.08
CA TYR A 333 14.17 -0.41 -9.45
C TYR A 333 14.88 -0.87 -10.74
N LEU A 334 15.12 -2.18 -10.85
CA LEU A 334 15.75 -2.78 -12.03
C LEU A 334 14.83 -2.72 -13.26
N GLU A 335 13.50 -2.77 -13.09
CA GLU A 335 12.54 -2.60 -14.20
C GLU A 335 12.73 -1.24 -14.86
N VAL A 336 12.75 -0.16 -14.05
CA VAL A 336 12.95 1.20 -14.54
C VAL A 336 14.28 1.33 -15.27
N ARG A 337 15.37 0.83 -14.66
CA ARG A 337 16.73 0.85 -15.26
C ARG A 337 16.80 0.04 -16.58
N ALA A 338 16.13 -1.10 -16.66
CA ALA A 338 16.12 -1.93 -17.86
C ALA A 338 15.35 -1.27 -19.02
N ASP A 339 14.27 -0.56 -18.71
CA ASP A 339 13.47 0.18 -19.70
C ASP A 339 14.17 1.45 -20.22
N GLU A 340 14.98 2.12 -19.38
CA GLU A 340 15.78 3.30 -19.79
C GLU A 340 16.80 2.98 -20.89
N ARG A 341 17.43 1.79 -20.84
CA ARG A 341 18.48 1.37 -21.78
C ARG A 341 18.38 -0.12 -22.11
N ARG A 342 17.48 -0.44 -23.04
CA ARG A 342 17.30 -1.80 -23.58
C ARG A 342 18.63 -2.41 -24.07
N GLY A 343 18.83 -3.71 -23.84
CA GLY A 343 20.07 -4.40 -24.22
C GLY A 343 21.24 -4.22 -23.26
N THR A 344 21.09 -3.51 -22.14
CA THR A 344 22.21 -3.26 -21.21
C THR A 344 22.01 -3.84 -19.81
N LEU A 345 20.83 -4.37 -19.53
CA LEU A 345 20.48 -4.99 -18.26
C LEU A 345 19.37 -6.02 -18.50
N PHE A 346 19.49 -7.17 -17.87
CA PHE A 346 18.41 -8.15 -17.71
C PHE A 346 18.43 -8.66 -16.27
N PHE A 347 17.29 -9.09 -15.74
CA PHE A 347 17.22 -9.66 -14.41
C PHE A 347 16.06 -10.63 -14.29
N GLY A 348 16.05 -11.45 -13.24
CA GLY A 348 14.94 -12.35 -12.93
C GLY A 348 15.17 -13.07 -11.61
N ARG A 349 14.09 -13.61 -11.03
CA ARG A 349 14.20 -14.38 -9.79
C ARG A 349 14.69 -15.80 -10.06
N SER A 350 15.57 -16.30 -9.19
CA SER A 350 15.87 -17.72 -9.03
C SER A 350 15.46 -18.17 -7.62
N GLU A 351 15.64 -19.45 -7.31
CA GLU A 351 15.43 -19.98 -5.95
C GLU A 351 16.37 -19.32 -4.91
N ASP A 352 17.54 -18.87 -5.36
CA ASP A 352 18.59 -18.33 -4.50
C ASP A 352 18.51 -16.82 -4.28
N GLY A 353 17.70 -16.10 -5.06
CA GLY A 353 17.63 -14.64 -4.99
C GLY A 353 17.35 -14.01 -6.35
N LEU A 354 17.68 -12.73 -6.48
CA LEU A 354 17.55 -12.00 -7.72
C LEU A 354 18.84 -12.12 -8.54
N VAL A 355 18.70 -12.58 -9.78
CA VAL A 355 19.78 -12.65 -10.76
C VAL A 355 19.80 -11.37 -11.56
N ILE A 356 20.98 -10.76 -11.67
CA ILE A 356 21.23 -9.54 -12.41
C ILE A 356 22.25 -9.86 -13.50
N VAL A 357 21.93 -9.54 -14.75
CA VAL A 357 22.78 -9.78 -15.92
C VAL A 357 23.05 -8.44 -16.60
N ALA A 358 24.32 -8.06 -16.68
CA ALA A 358 24.77 -6.84 -17.34
C ALA A 358 26.02 -7.13 -18.19
N PRO A 359 26.41 -6.27 -19.13
CA PRO A 359 27.73 -6.34 -19.75
C PRO A 359 28.82 -6.21 -18.68
N ALA A 360 29.95 -6.90 -18.86
CA ALA A 360 31.07 -6.86 -17.91
C ALA A 360 31.67 -5.46 -17.75
N SER A 361 31.46 -4.57 -18.73
CA SER A 361 31.81 -3.15 -18.67
C SER A 361 30.88 -2.31 -17.77
N ARG A 362 29.77 -2.87 -17.27
CA ARG A 362 28.74 -2.18 -16.48
C ARG A 362 28.38 -2.91 -15.19
N THR A 363 29.38 -3.14 -14.35
CA THR A 363 29.17 -3.71 -13.00
C THR A 363 28.69 -2.68 -11.97
N GLU A 364 28.68 -1.39 -12.32
CA GLU A 364 28.21 -0.28 -11.47
C GLU A 364 26.80 -0.48 -10.92
N VAL A 365 25.90 -1.06 -11.72
CA VAL A 365 24.51 -1.34 -11.31
C VAL A 365 24.44 -2.27 -10.09
N MET A 366 25.40 -3.19 -9.94
CA MET A 366 25.45 -4.11 -8.80
C MET A 366 25.86 -3.37 -7.52
N ASN A 367 26.84 -2.46 -7.61
CA ASN A 367 27.24 -1.62 -6.48
C ASN A 367 26.09 -0.69 -6.06
N ASP A 368 25.44 -0.02 -7.02
CA ASP A 368 24.28 0.85 -6.78
C ASP A 368 23.19 0.14 -5.95
N ILE A 369 22.90 -1.13 -6.30
CA ILE A 369 21.86 -1.90 -5.62
C ILE A 369 22.31 -2.29 -4.21
N ALA A 370 23.54 -2.78 -4.08
CA ALA A 370 24.09 -3.15 -2.79
C ALA A 370 24.10 -1.96 -1.82
N ASP A 371 24.54 -0.78 -2.27
CA ASP A 371 24.61 0.44 -1.46
C ASP A 371 23.21 0.97 -1.11
N ARG A 372 22.28 0.95 -2.06
CA ARG A 372 20.93 1.51 -1.87
C ARG A 372 20.04 0.63 -0.99
N PHE A 373 20.14 -0.68 -1.12
CA PHE A 373 19.23 -1.64 -0.49
C PHE A 373 19.89 -2.46 0.63
N GLY A 374 21.20 -2.29 0.86
CA GLY A 374 21.94 -3.01 1.90
C GLY A 374 21.99 -4.52 1.69
N CYS A 375 21.80 -4.99 0.45
CA CYS A 375 21.79 -6.41 0.13
C CYS A 375 23.20 -6.95 -0.19
N ARG A 376 23.39 -8.26 -0.04
CA ARG A 376 24.64 -8.92 -0.42
C ARG A 376 24.54 -9.40 -1.86
N ILE A 377 25.54 -9.10 -2.67
CA ILE A 377 25.57 -9.48 -4.08
C ILE A 377 26.89 -10.18 -4.39
N GLY A 378 26.81 -11.43 -4.85
CA GLY A 378 27.95 -12.14 -5.40
C GLY A 378 28.01 -11.97 -6.91
N VAL A 379 29.18 -11.64 -7.45
CA VAL A 379 29.37 -11.36 -8.89
C VAL A 379 30.35 -12.36 -9.46
N ALA A 380 29.92 -13.10 -10.47
CA ALA A 380 30.75 -14.08 -11.16
C ALA A 380 31.84 -13.45 -12.03
N SER A 381 32.79 -14.27 -12.49
CA SER A 381 33.75 -13.84 -13.51
C SER A 381 33.05 -13.59 -14.86
N PRO A 382 33.62 -12.73 -15.74
CA PRO A 382 33.02 -12.44 -17.03
C PRO A 382 32.73 -13.70 -17.87
N ALA A 383 31.51 -13.81 -18.38
CA ALA A 383 31.01 -15.04 -18.98
C ALA A 383 30.26 -14.84 -20.31
N THR A 384 29.85 -15.95 -20.93
CA THR A 384 28.95 -15.98 -22.09
C THR A 384 27.62 -16.62 -21.70
N TYR A 385 26.58 -16.47 -22.52
CA TYR A 385 25.30 -17.14 -22.27
C TYR A 385 25.40 -18.67 -22.27
N SER A 386 26.36 -19.26 -22.99
CA SER A 386 26.57 -20.72 -23.00
C SER A 386 27.21 -21.25 -21.72
N THR A 387 27.77 -20.39 -20.88
CA THR A 387 28.41 -20.75 -19.60
C THR A 387 27.62 -20.28 -18.39
N PHE A 388 26.35 -19.90 -18.60
CA PHE A 388 25.54 -19.20 -17.59
C PHE A 388 25.29 -20.04 -16.34
N ALA A 389 25.04 -21.35 -16.46
CA ALA A 389 24.85 -22.25 -15.33
C ALA A 389 26.05 -22.19 -14.36
N ARG A 390 27.26 -22.43 -14.88
CA ARG A 390 28.52 -22.32 -14.11
C ARG A 390 28.74 -20.91 -13.55
N THR A 391 28.32 -19.89 -14.29
CA THR A 391 28.44 -18.49 -13.88
C THR A 391 27.53 -18.21 -12.67
N MET A 392 26.34 -18.82 -12.63
CA MET A 392 25.45 -18.75 -11.48
C MET A 392 26.09 -19.34 -10.22
N ASP A 393 26.74 -20.50 -10.34
CA ASP A 393 27.44 -21.14 -9.21
C ASP A 393 28.54 -20.24 -8.65
N GLN A 394 29.30 -19.58 -9.53
CA GLN A 394 30.33 -18.61 -9.12
C GLN A 394 29.72 -17.40 -8.38
N ALA A 395 28.61 -16.85 -8.88
CA ALA A 395 27.92 -15.75 -8.22
C ALA A 395 27.39 -16.17 -6.84
N ARG A 396 26.86 -17.39 -6.71
CA ARG A 396 26.41 -17.95 -5.42
C ARG A 396 27.54 -18.09 -4.43
N VAL A 397 28.66 -18.71 -4.84
CA VAL A 397 29.86 -18.85 -3.99
C VAL A 397 30.38 -17.49 -3.54
N ALA A 398 30.44 -16.51 -4.45
CA ALA A 398 30.90 -15.16 -4.11
C ALA A 398 29.97 -14.47 -3.10
N ARG A 399 28.65 -14.61 -3.27
CA ARG A 399 27.65 -14.03 -2.36
C ARG A 399 27.74 -14.65 -0.96
N ASP A 400 27.80 -15.97 -0.88
CA ASP A 400 27.79 -16.71 0.38
C ASP A 400 29.08 -16.48 1.20
N ARG A 401 30.16 -16.08 0.53
CA ARG A 401 31.44 -15.69 1.12
C ARG A 401 31.54 -14.19 1.47
N GLY A 402 30.56 -13.39 1.05
CA GLY A 402 30.52 -11.96 1.35
C GLY A 402 29.84 -11.66 2.67
N ASP A 403 30.44 -10.79 3.47
CA ASP A 403 29.87 -10.29 4.73
C ASP A 403 28.99 -9.04 4.54
N GLY A 404 28.97 -8.46 3.34
CA GLY A 404 28.23 -7.25 3.00
C GLY A 404 28.57 -6.73 1.61
N GLY A 405 27.64 -6.01 0.96
CA GLY A 405 27.91 -5.35 -0.31
C GLY A 405 28.16 -6.30 -1.49
N VAL A 406 29.03 -5.89 -2.41
CA VAL A 406 29.38 -6.65 -3.63
C VAL A 406 30.67 -7.45 -3.42
N THR A 407 30.60 -8.78 -3.58
CA THR A 407 31.75 -9.68 -3.54
C THR A 407 31.97 -10.32 -4.91
N ARG A 408 33.19 -10.28 -5.47
CA ARG A 408 33.49 -10.86 -6.79
C ARG A 408 34.10 -12.25 -6.63
N PHE A 409 33.67 -13.19 -7.47
CA PHE A 409 34.20 -14.55 -7.49
C PHE A 409 35.70 -14.58 -7.77
N ALA A 410 36.22 -13.68 -8.60
CA ALA A 410 37.66 -13.56 -8.86
C ALA A 410 38.47 -13.22 -7.58
N ASP A 411 37.87 -12.52 -6.62
CA ASP A 411 38.51 -12.20 -5.35
C ASP A 411 38.52 -13.43 -4.44
N VAL A 412 37.39 -14.15 -4.37
CA VAL A 412 37.24 -15.41 -3.61
C VAL A 412 38.12 -16.53 -4.18
N ALA A 413 38.24 -16.64 -5.49
CA ALA A 413 39.06 -17.66 -6.15
C ALA A 413 40.55 -17.45 -5.88
N ARG A 414 41.00 -16.19 -5.72
CA ARG A 414 42.40 -15.86 -5.40
C ARG A 414 42.82 -16.29 -4.00
N THR A 415 41.89 -16.36 -3.05
CA THR A 415 42.13 -16.87 -1.69
C THR A 415 42.35 -18.39 -1.61
N GLY A 416 42.15 -19.13 -2.70
CA GLY A 416 42.46 -20.57 -2.80
C GLY A 416 41.40 -21.51 -2.22
N ILE A 417 41.46 -22.79 -2.63
CA ILE A 417 40.44 -23.81 -2.31
C ILE A 417 40.39 -24.16 -0.81
N LEU A 418 41.48 -23.99 -0.09
CA LEU A 418 41.57 -24.33 1.33
C LEU A 418 40.81 -23.34 2.19
N THR A 419 40.90 -22.04 1.87
CA THR A 419 40.05 -20.99 2.44
C THR A 419 38.58 -21.25 2.10
N ALA A 420 38.31 -21.75 0.89
CA ALA A 420 36.97 -22.17 0.47
C ALA A 420 36.43 -23.42 1.22
N LEU A 421 37.27 -24.10 2.00
CA LEU A 421 36.87 -25.19 2.91
C LEU A 421 36.78 -24.75 4.37
N ASP A 422 37.13 -23.51 4.74
CA ASP A 422 36.91 -23.00 6.11
C ASP A 422 35.42 -22.69 6.32
N THR A 423 34.66 -23.73 6.66
CA THR A 423 33.27 -23.66 7.09
C THR A 423 33.15 -24.24 8.50
N ALA A 424 32.06 -23.93 9.22
CA ALA A 424 31.82 -24.50 10.55
C ALA A 424 31.78 -26.04 10.52
N ASP A 425 31.16 -26.63 9.49
CA ASP A 425 31.10 -28.08 9.29
C ASP A 425 32.48 -28.68 9.03
N ALA A 426 33.28 -28.03 8.17
CA ALA A 426 34.64 -28.49 7.91
C ALA A 426 35.53 -28.39 9.15
N ARG A 427 35.39 -27.34 9.97
CA ARG A 427 36.07 -27.22 11.27
C ARG A 427 35.66 -28.31 12.25
N ALA A 428 34.37 -28.66 12.31
CA ALA A 428 33.88 -29.76 13.14
C ALA A 428 34.44 -31.12 12.69
N LEU A 429 34.44 -31.39 11.38
CA LEU A 429 35.01 -32.61 10.80
C LEU A 429 36.53 -32.68 11.01
N ALA A 430 37.24 -31.56 10.82
CA ALA A 430 38.68 -31.46 11.08
C ALA A 430 39.02 -31.73 12.55
N ALA A 431 38.28 -31.14 13.48
CA ALA A 431 38.45 -31.40 14.92
C ALA A 431 38.21 -32.88 15.27
N ALA A 432 37.19 -33.50 14.69
CA ALA A 432 36.92 -34.93 14.89
C ALA A 432 38.03 -35.81 14.31
N ALA A 433 38.54 -35.50 13.11
CA ALA A 433 39.61 -36.25 12.47
C ALA A 433 40.94 -36.20 13.25
N LEU A 434 41.24 -35.07 13.90
CA LEU A 434 42.46 -34.87 14.69
C LEU A 434 42.30 -35.28 16.17
N HIS A 435 41.06 -35.52 16.63
CA HIS A 435 40.76 -35.87 18.01
C HIS A 435 41.58 -37.05 18.56
N PRO A 436 41.79 -38.16 17.83
CA PRO A 436 42.56 -39.31 18.34
C PRO A 436 44.00 -38.96 18.71
N LEU A 437 44.62 -37.99 18.01
CA LEU A 437 45.97 -37.51 18.35
C LEU A 437 45.96 -36.74 19.67
N VAL A 438 44.96 -35.88 19.85
CA VAL A 438 44.78 -35.06 21.06
C VAL A 438 44.50 -35.95 22.28
N GLU A 439 43.66 -36.98 22.14
CA GLU A 439 43.40 -37.94 23.21
C GLU A 439 44.64 -38.75 23.57
N TYR A 440 45.38 -39.23 22.56
CA TYR A 440 46.61 -39.98 22.80
C TYR A 440 47.64 -39.15 23.55
N ASP A 441 47.85 -37.90 23.14
CA ASP A 441 48.77 -36.97 23.80
C ASP A 441 48.39 -36.71 25.25
N ARG A 442 47.09 -36.52 25.53
CA ARG A 442 46.57 -36.33 26.89
C ARG A 442 46.77 -37.56 27.77
N ALA A 443 46.54 -38.76 27.24
CA ALA A 443 46.62 -40.01 28.00
C ALA A 443 48.07 -40.45 28.28
N HIS A 444 49.01 -40.16 27.38
CA HIS A 444 50.37 -40.68 27.42
C HIS A 444 51.46 -39.62 27.64
N GLY A 445 51.08 -38.33 27.75
CA GLY A 445 52.05 -37.23 27.80
C GLY A 445 52.90 -37.13 26.53
N ALA A 446 52.32 -37.52 25.39
CA ALA A 446 53.00 -37.50 24.09
C ALA A 446 52.81 -36.15 23.38
N ALA A 447 53.42 -36.02 22.20
CA ALA A 447 53.32 -34.82 21.35
C ALA A 447 53.06 -35.20 19.88
N LEU A 448 52.17 -36.17 19.65
CA LEU A 448 51.78 -36.68 18.35
C LEU A 448 51.09 -35.60 17.51
N HIS A 449 50.15 -34.84 18.09
CA HIS A 449 49.44 -33.78 17.37
C HIS A 449 50.42 -32.74 16.81
N GLN A 450 51.32 -32.24 17.65
CA GLN A 450 52.38 -31.29 17.24
C GLN A 450 53.36 -31.93 16.24
N THR A 451 53.71 -33.21 16.43
CA THR A 451 54.68 -33.89 15.57
C THR A 451 54.11 -34.14 14.17
N VAL A 452 52.84 -34.54 14.04
CA VAL A 452 52.18 -34.73 12.74
C VAL A 452 52.03 -33.39 12.02
N ARG A 453 51.63 -32.32 12.71
CA ARG A 453 51.54 -30.97 12.12
C ARG A 453 52.89 -30.51 11.56
N ALA A 454 53.93 -30.49 12.40
CA ALA A 454 55.27 -30.08 11.99
C ALA A 454 55.88 -31.00 10.93
N TRP A 455 55.42 -32.25 10.83
CA TRP A 455 55.82 -33.16 9.78
C TRP A 455 55.18 -32.84 8.43
N LEU A 456 53.88 -32.53 8.43
CA LEU A 456 53.17 -32.10 7.23
C LEU A 456 53.67 -30.73 6.74
N ASP A 457 53.94 -29.78 7.65
CA ASP A 457 54.50 -28.46 7.33
C ASP A 457 55.94 -28.53 6.77
N ALA A 458 56.68 -29.59 7.08
CA ALA A 458 58.04 -29.83 6.61
C ALA A 458 58.09 -30.78 5.41
N ASP A 459 57.06 -30.77 4.55
CA ASP A 459 56.94 -31.62 3.35
C ASP A 459 57.15 -33.12 3.63
N CYS A 460 56.70 -33.58 4.80
CA CYS A 460 56.86 -34.95 5.28
C CYS A 460 58.34 -35.39 5.48
N SER A 461 59.26 -34.45 5.65
CA SER A 461 60.67 -34.73 5.90
C SER A 461 60.97 -34.97 7.38
N HIS A 462 61.27 -36.22 7.72
CA HIS A 462 61.63 -36.62 9.10
C HIS A 462 62.79 -35.81 9.69
N GLU A 463 63.78 -35.40 8.87
CA GLU A 463 64.95 -34.65 9.32
C GLU A 463 64.61 -33.18 9.57
N ALA A 464 63.83 -32.56 8.68
CA ALA A 464 63.37 -31.19 8.85
C ALA A 464 62.41 -31.07 10.05
N THR A 465 61.50 -32.02 10.24
CA THR A 465 60.63 -32.09 11.42
C THR A 465 61.41 -32.27 12.72
N ALA A 466 62.43 -33.14 12.71
CA ALA A 466 63.28 -33.35 13.88
C ALA A 466 64.00 -32.06 14.30
N ARG A 467 64.52 -31.31 13.31
CA ARG A 467 65.14 -29.99 13.52
C ARG A 467 64.14 -28.96 14.04
N ALA A 468 62.94 -28.89 13.46
CA ALA A 468 61.90 -27.95 13.85
C ALA A 468 61.38 -28.19 15.27
N LEU A 469 61.31 -29.46 15.71
CA LEU A 469 60.83 -29.84 17.03
C LEU A 469 61.95 -29.97 18.09
N GLY A 470 63.22 -29.81 17.71
CA GLY A 470 64.36 -29.98 18.63
C GLY A 470 64.54 -31.42 19.15
N VAL A 471 64.13 -32.43 18.38
CA VAL A 471 64.20 -33.85 18.76
C VAL A 471 65.05 -34.66 17.77
N HIS A 472 65.34 -35.92 18.09
CA HIS A 472 66.06 -36.81 17.17
C HIS A 472 65.13 -37.40 16.10
N ARG A 473 65.64 -37.66 14.88
CA ARG A 473 64.88 -38.26 13.77
C ARG A 473 64.18 -39.58 14.11
N HIS A 474 64.78 -40.37 15.01
CA HIS A 474 64.21 -41.64 15.47
C HIS A 474 62.96 -41.41 16.36
N THR A 475 62.94 -40.32 17.14
CA THR A 475 61.79 -39.91 17.94
C THR A 475 60.64 -39.48 17.04
N VAL A 476 60.91 -38.72 15.97
CA VAL A 476 59.88 -38.34 14.97
C VAL A 476 59.27 -39.59 14.34
N ARG A 477 60.09 -40.54 13.88
CA ARG A 477 59.61 -41.82 13.32
C ARG A 477 58.74 -42.60 14.30
N ALA A 478 59.16 -42.71 15.56
CA ALA A 478 58.41 -43.42 16.59
C ALA A 478 57.06 -42.75 16.88
N ARG A 479 57.02 -41.40 16.94
CA ARG A 479 55.79 -40.63 17.12
C ARG A 479 54.86 -40.75 15.91
N LEU A 480 55.36 -40.69 14.69
CA LEU A 480 54.54 -40.88 13.48
C LEU A 480 53.94 -42.30 13.41
N ALA A 481 54.72 -43.32 13.77
CA ALA A 481 54.20 -44.70 13.86
C ALA A 481 53.12 -44.87 14.95
N ALA A 482 53.22 -44.12 16.06
CA ALA A 482 52.17 -44.08 17.07
C ALA A 482 50.94 -43.30 16.60
N ALA A 483 51.13 -42.21 15.86
CA ALA A 483 50.06 -41.41 15.27
C ALA A 483 49.26 -42.21 14.23
N GLU A 484 49.93 -42.98 13.38
CA GLU A 484 49.30 -43.90 12.41
C GLU A 484 48.37 -44.92 13.09
N LYS A 485 48.81 -45.48 14.24
CA LYS A 485 47.98 -46.38 15.05
C LYS A 485 46.82 -45.65 15.73
N ALA A 486 47.06 -44.47 16.28
CA ALA A 486 46.03 -43.67 16.97
C ALA A 486 44.93 -43.21 16.01
N LEU A 487 45.29 -42.81 14.80
CA LEU A 487 44.35 -42.41 13.74
C LEU A 487 43.70 -43.59 13.03
N ALA A 488 44.26 -44.80 13.16
CA ALA A 488 43.91 -45.96 12.36
C ALA A 488 43.98 -45.68 10.83
N ARG A 489 44.98 -44.91 10.40
CA ARG A 489 45.15 -44.47 9.00
C ARG A 489 46.61 -44.50 8.58
N ASP A 490 46.87 -45.04 7.39
CA ASP A 490 48.21 -45.10 6.78
C ASP A 490 48.75 -43.71 6.41
N LEU A 491 49.78 -43.23 7.12
CA LEU A 491 50.38 -41.93 6.91
C LEU A 491 51.31 -41.87 5.69
N THR A 492 51.63 -43.02 5.07
CA THR A 492 52.41 -43.04 3.82
C THR A 492 51.54 -42.63 2.62
N SER A 493 50.22 -42.82 2.70
CA SER A 493 49.27 -42.40 1.68
C SER A 493 49.24 -40.89 1.51
N PHE A 494 49.36 -40.41 0.26
CA PHE A 494 49.23 -38.99 -0.04
C PHE A 494 47.83 -38.46 0.30
N ALA A 495 46.77 -39.23 0.02
CA ALA A 495 45.40 -38.81 0.31
C ALA A 495 45.17 -38.57 1.82
N VAL A 496 45.71 -39.46 2.67
CA VAL A 496 45.63 -39.32 4.13
C VAL A 496 46.41 -38.08 4.60
N ARG A 497 47.62 -37.88 4.08
CA ARG A 497 48.43 -36.69 4.41
C ARG A 497 47.76 -35.39 3.98
N ALA A 498 47.19 -35.34 2.78
CA ALA A 498 46.48 -34.18 2.28
C ALA A 498 45.24 -33.86 3.11
N GLU A 499 44.48 -34.88 3.54
CA GLU A 499 43.30 -34.69 4.39
C GLU A 499 43.66 -34.21 5.80
N LEU A 500 44.69 -34.80 6.42
CA LEU A 500 45.18 -34.35 7.73
C LEU A 500 45.74 -32.94 7.67
N TRP A 501 46.48 -32.61 6.60
CA TRP A 501 47.00 -31.27 6.39
C TRP A 501 45.87 -30.25 6.21
N ALA A 502 44.84 -30.58 5.42
CA ALA A 502 43.65 -29.74 5.28
C ALA A 502 42.91 -29.58 6.63
N ALA A 503 42.82 -30.63 7.44
CA ALA A 503 42.23 -30.56 8.78
C ALA A 503 43.02 -29.62 9.71
N PHE A 504 44.36 -29.68 9.69
CA PHE A 504 45.19 -28.74 10.45
C PHE A 504 45.00 -27.29 10.00
N LYS A 505 44.94 -27.04 8.68
CA LYS A 505 44.71 -25.69 8.14
C LYS A 505 43.30 -25.15 8.42
N ALA A 506 42.28 -26.01 8.44
CA ALA A 506 40.91 -25.61 8.77
C ALA A 506 40.76 -25.16 10.23
N LEU A 507 41.53 -25.74 11.16
CA LEU A 507 41.50 -25.36 12.58
C LEU A 507 42.41 -24.18 12.93
N ASP A 508 43.36 -23.83 12.06
CA ASP A 508 44.35 -22.77 12.27
C ASP A 508 44.75 -22.12 10.93
N PRO A 509 43.88 -21.23 10.38
CA PRO A 509 44.05 -20.68 9.04
C PRO A 509 45.20 -19.68 8.89
N ASP A 510 45.73 -19.15 10.00
CA ASP A 510 46.77 -18.10 10.02
C ASP A 510 48.21 -18.63 10.21
N ALA A 511 48.40 -19.96 10.16
CA ALA A 511 49.68 -20.60 10.45
C ALA A 511 50.44 -21.14 9.23
#